data_AF-A0A2M9J1N9-F1
#
_entry.id   AF-A0A2M9J1N9-F1
#
_cell.length_a   1.000
_cell.length_b   1.000
_cell.length_c   1.000
_cell.angle_alpha   90.00
_cell.angle_beta   90.00
_cell.angle_gamma   90.00
#
_symmetry.space_group_name_H-M   'P 1'
#
loop_
_entity.id
_entity.type
_entity.pdbx_description
1 polymer ?
#
loop_
_entity_poly.entity_id
_entity_poly.type
_entity_poly.pdbx_seq_one_letter_code
_entity_poly.pdbx_strand_id
1 'polypeptide(L)'
;MNPINIAKGLLDKWDQVKDIDHELADSIKRDLTAMKDDVLQAVAEMRGLVDPATVEIDGQHVATPIAVEIRETGRRLEEVTGSSGPRRNTAAAKAPNKAD
;
A
#
# COMPACT_ATOMS: atom_id res chain seq x y z
N MET A 1 5.60 9.91 -13.33
CA MET A 1 4.43 10.14 -12.46
C MET A 1 4.42 9.02 -11.43
N ASN A 2 4.24 9.30 -10.12
CA ASN A 2 4.37 8.26 -9.08
C ASN A 2 3.16 7.29 -9.17
N PRO A 3 3.37 5.97 -9.38
CA PRO A 3 2.28 4.99 -9.51
C PRO A 3 1.33 4.97 -8.30
N ILE A 4 1.82 5.29 -7.10
CA ILE A 4 0.97 5.37 -5.89
C ILE A 4 -0.03 6.52 -5.97
N ASN A 5 0.36 7.66 -6.52
CA ASN A 5 -0.55 8.80 -6.67
C ASN A 5 -1.63 8.52 -7.73
N ILE A 6 -1.27 7.78 -8.79
CA ILE A 6 -2.23 7.35 -9.81
C ILE A 6 -3.22 6.34 -9.19
N ALA A 7 -2.72 5.36 -8.46
CA ALA A 7 -3.56 4.38 -7.77
C ALA A 7 -4.51 5.02 -6.76
N LYS A 8 -4.06 6.00 -5.97
CA LYS A 8 -4.92 6.78 -5.07
C LYS A 8 -6.08 7.44 -5.83
N GLY A 9 -5.77 8.19 -6.90
CA GLY A 9 -6.80 8.86 -7.69
C GLY A 9 -7.82 7.90 -8.32
N LEU A 10 -7.36 6.73 -8.77
CA LEU A 10 -8.24 5.69 -9.31
C LEU A 10 -9.10 5.03 -8.22
N LEU A 11 -8.54 4.73 -7.04
CA LEU A 11 -9.29 4.19 -5.90
C LEU A 11 -10.37 5.15 -5.41
N ASP A 12 -10.05 6.44 -5.30
CA ASP A 12 -11.00 7.45 -4.87
C ASP A 12 -12.13 7.63 -5.91
N LYS A 13 -11.77 7.59 -7.21
CA LYS A 13 -12.77 7.61 -8.28
C LYS A 13 -13.64 6.36 -8.26
N TRP A 14 -13.05 5.17 -8.04
CA TRP A 14 -13.79 3.92 -7.91
C TRP A 14 -14.81 3.99 -6.77
N ASP A 15 -14.44 4.51 -5.61
CA ASP A 15 -15.38 4.66 -4.48
C ASP A 15 -16.54 5.61 -4.76
N GLN A 16 -16.34 6.62 -5.60
CA GLN A 16 -17.42 7.54 -6.01
C GLN A 16 -18.40 6.89 -6.99
N VAL A 17 -17.94 5.94 -7.82
CA VAL A 17 -18.75 5.41 -8.94
C VAL A 17 -19.20 3.97 -8.75
N LYS A 18 -18.62 3.20 -7.82
CA LYS A 18 -18.87 1.74 -7.67
C LYS A 18 -20.34 1.37 -7.50
N ASP A 19 -21.13 2.24 -6.89
CA ASP A 19 -22.56 2.03 -6.60
C ASP A 19 -23.49 2.74 -7.59
N ILE A 20 -22.94 3.51 -8.54
CA ILE A 20 -23.69 4.39 -9.46
C ILE A 20 -23.47 3.97 -10.93
N ASP A 21 -22.23 3.64 -11.29
CA ASP A 21 -21.81 3.31 -12.65
C ASP A 21 -20.87 2.10 -12.61
N HIS A 22 -21.47 0.91 -12.76
CA HIS A 22 -20.74 -0.36 -12.70
C HIS A 22 -19.78 -0.55 -13.88
N GLU A 23 -20.07 0.01 -15.06
CA GLU A 23 -19.19 -0.13 -16.23
C GLU A 23 -17.91 0.68 -16.04
N LEU A 24 -18.05 1.92 -15.56
CA LEU A 24 -16.91 2.75 -15.20
C LEU A 24 -16.14 2.16 -14.01
N ALA A 25 -16.83 1.64 -13.00
CA ALA A 25 -16.20 0.99 -11.85
C ALA A 25 -15.38 -0.24 -12.25
N ASP A 26 -15.90 -1.07 -13.16
CA ASP A 26 -15.20 -2.24 -13.68
C ASP A 26 -13.99 -1.85 -14.54
N SER A 27 -14.10 -0.79 -15.35
CA SER A 27 -12.96 -0.25 -16.09
C SER A 27 -11.85 0.20 -15.15
N ILE A 28 -12.19 0.98 -14.11
CA ILE A 28 -11.22 1.45 -13.12
C ILE A 28 -10.59 0.28 -12.37
N LYS A 29 -11.38 -0.75 -12.02
CA LYS A 29 -10.86 -1.96 -11.39
C LYS A 29 -9.89 -2.73 -12.28
N ARG A 30 -10.15 -2.81 -13.59
CA ARG A 30 -9.20 -3.41 -14.55
C ARG A 30 -7.90 -2.62 -14.62
N ASP A 31 -7.97 -1.30 -14.68
CA ASP A 31 -6.78 -0.44 -14.68
C ASP A 31 -5.98 -0.62 -13.39
N LEU A 32 -6.65 -0.59 -12.22
CA LEU A 32 -6.02 -0.88 -10.92
C LEU A 32 -5.37 -2.27 -10.88
N THR A 33 -6.00 -3.28 -11.50
CA THR A 33 -5.45 -4.63 -11.57
C THR A 33 -4.21 -4.71 -12.45
N ALA A 34 -4.22 -4.01 -13.60
CA ALA A 34 -3.09 -3.98 -14.52
C ALA A 34 -1.86 -3.29 -13.92
N MET A 35 -2.08 -2.26 -13.10
CA MET A 35 -1.01 -1.48 -12.45
C MET A 35 -0.61 -2.03 -11.08
N LYS A 36 -1.22 -3.13 -10.64
CA LYS A 36 -1.15 -3.60 -9.25
C LYS A 36 0.29 -3.88 -8.82
N ASP A 37 1.04 -4.63 -9.62
CA ASP A 37 2.39 -5.07 -9.26
C ASP A 37 3.35 -3.87 -9.16
N ASP A 38 3.24 -2.90 -10.08
CA ASP A 38 4.01 -1.65 -10.06
C ASP A 38 3.70 -0.82 -8.81
N VAL A 39 2.43 -0.73 -8.42
CA VAL A 39 2.02 0.02 -7.22
C VAL A 39 2.51 -0.67 -5.95
N LEU A 40 2.40 -2.00 -5.86
CA LEU A 40 2.89 -2.76 -4.71
C LEU A 40 4.41 -2.69 -4.59
N GLN A 41 5.12 -2.73 -5.71
CA GLN A 41 6.57 -2.52 -5.75
C GLN A 41 6.93 -1.12 -5.27
N ALA A 42 6.25 -0.09 -5.78
CA ALA A 42 6.47 1.29 -5.32
C ALA A 42 6.14 1.46 -3.83
N VAL A 43 5.12 0.76 -3.31
CA VAL A 43 4.79 0.75 -1.87
C VAL A 43 5.94 0.13 -1.06
N ALA A 44 6.55 -0.94 -1.56
CA ALA A 44 7.70 -1.57 -0.92
C ALA A 44 8.96 -0.68 -0.97
N GLU A 45 9.24 -0.05 -2.11
CA GLU A 45 10.36 0.87 -2.29
C GLU A 45 10.22 2.12 -1.42
N MET A 46 9.03 2.74 -1.40
CA MET A 46 8.78 3.91 -0.55
C MET A 46 8.81 3.55 0.94
N ARG A 47 8.45 2.33 1.35
CA ARG A 47 8.67 1.88 2.74
C ARG A 47 10.15 1.84 3.13
N GLY A 48 11.05 1.60 2.18
CA GLY A 48 12.50 1.62 2.43
C GLY A 48 13.11 3.02 2.38
N LEU A 49 12.51 3.94 1.61
CA LEU A 49 12.96 5.33 1.46
C LEU A 49 12.36 6.29 2.50
N VAL A 50 11.10 6.04 2.91
CA VAL A 50 10.39 6.79 3.95
C VAL A 50 10.66 6.11 5.29
N ASP A 51 11.92 6.14 5.73
CA ASP A 51 12.31 5.74 7.09
C ASP A 51 12.59 7.02 7.90
N PRO A 52 11.95 7.22 9.06
CA PRO A 52 11.37 6.20 9.92
C PRO A 52 9.89 5.86 9.65
N ALA A 53 9.59 4.57 9.46
CA ALA A 53 8.21 4.05 9.41
C ALA A 53 7.42 4.34 10.71
N THR A 54 8.14 4.57 11.81
CA THR A 54 7.62 4.96 13.12
C THR A 54 8.54 5.98 13.77
N VAL A 55 7.99 7.11 14.25
CA VAL A 55 8.72 8.08 15.07
C VAL A 55 8.43 7.82 16.55
N GLU A 56 9.41 8.07 17.41
CA GLU A 56 9.22 7.99 18.86
C GLU A 56 8.62 9.31 19.38
N ILE A 57 7.47 9.21 20.05
CA ILE A 57 6.78 10.33 20.70
C ILE A 57 6.40 9.86 22.10
N ASP A 58 6.89 10.56 23.12
CA ASP A 58 6.63 10.25 24.54
C ASP A 58 6.91 8.78 24.94
N GLY A 59 8.00 8.21 24.40
CA GLY A 59 8.39 6.81 24.64
C GLY A 59 7.55 5.77 23.88
N GLN A 60 6.66 6.20 22.99
CA GLN A 60 5.86 5.34 22.12
C GLN A 60 6.30 5.43 20.66
N HIS A 61 6.39 4.28 19.98
CA HIS A 61 6.62 4.23 18.54
C HIS A 61 5.30 4.47 17.79
N VAL A 62 5.17 5.63 17.15
CA VAL A 62 3.98 6.05 16.41
C VAL A 62 4.29 6.02 14.91
N ALA A 63 3.41 5.39 14.11
CA ALA A 63 3.58 5.35 12.66
C ALA A 63 3.52 6.75 12.04
N THR A 64 4.42 7.06 11.10
CA THR A 64 4.36 8.36 10.41
C THR A 64 3.15 8.42 9.48
N PRO A 65 2.49 9.59 9.33
CA PRO A 65 1.31 9.72 8.47
C PRO A 65 1.55 9.23 7.03
N ILE A 66 2.73 9.53 6.48
CA ILE A 66 3.13 9.12 5.13
C ILE A 66 3.24 7.59 5.04
N ALA A 67 3.84 6.94 6.04
CA ALA A 67 3.94 5.47 6.07
C ALA A 67 2.56 4.81 6.21
N VAL A 68 1.64 5.42 6.95
CA VAL A 68 0.25 4.95 7.07
C VAL A 68 -0.46 5.05 5.72
N GLU A 69 -0.40 6.20 5.05
CA GLU A 69 -1.06 6.42 3.76
C GLU A 69 -0.56 5.46 2.67
N ILE A 70 0.75 5.21 2.62
CA ILE A 70 1.36 4.27 1.67
C ILE A 70 0.85 2.84 1.93
N ARG A 71 0.77 2.44 3.21
CA ARG A 71 0.23 1.12 3.60
C ARG A 71 -1.24 0.98 3.25
N GLU A 72 -2.03 2.01 3.52
CA GLU A 72 -3.45 2.03 3.24
C GLU A 72 -3.75 1.96 1.74
N THR A 73 -2.99 2.70 0.93
CA THR A 73 -3.13 2.66 -0.54
C THR A 73 -2.89 1.25 -1.09
N GLY A 74 -1.82 0.59 -0.66
CA GLY A 74 -1.53 -0.79 -1.06
C GLY A 74 -2.62 -1.77 -0.62
N ARG A 75 -3.16 -1.59 0.60
CA ARG A 75 -4.23 -2.43 1.13
C ARG A 75 -5.54 -2.26 0.36
N ARG A 76 -5.98 -1.02 0.10
CA ARG A 76 -7.20 -0.73 -0.67
C ARG A 76 -7.10 -1.28 -2.08
N LEU A 77 -5.92 -1.18 -2.71
CA LEU A 77 -5.67 -1.78 -4.01
C LEU A 77 -5.86 -3.31 -3.99
N GLU A 78 -5.33 -4.01 -2.99
CA GLU A 78 -5.52 -5.46 -2.84
C GLU A 78 -6.99 -5.85 -2.62
N GLU A 79 -7.71 -5.07 -1.81
CA GLU A 79 -9.15 -5.26 -1.54
C GLU A 79 -10.00 -5.10 -2.82
N VAL A 80 -9.78 -4.03 -3.59
CA VAL A 80 -10.54 -3.75 -4.82
C VAL A 80 -10.24 -4.76 -5.92
N THR A 81 -8.98 -5.16 -6.07
CA THR A 81 -8.54 -6.12 -7.09
C THR A 81 -8.85 -7.58 -6.71
N GLY A 82 -9.37 -7.83 -5.50
CA GLY A 82 -9.71 -9.19 -5.03
C GLY A 82 -8.50 -10.09 -4.80
N SER A 83 -7.29 -9.53 -4.84
CA SER A 83 -6.07 -10.25 -4.54
C SER A 83 -5.82 -10.21 -3.04
N SER A 84 -6.36 -11.18 -2.32
CA SER A 84 -5.71 -11.64 -1.08
C SER A 84 -4.41 -12.34 -1.47
N GLY A 85 -3.40 -11.58 -1.92
CA GLY A 85 -2.07 -12.11 -2.12
C GLY A 85 -1.60 -12.75 -0.81
N PRO A 86 -0.90 -13.90 -0.84
CA PRO A 86 -0.43 -14.53 0.38
C PRO A 86 0.37 -13.49 1.15
N ARG A 87 -0.13 -13.12 2.36
CA ARG A 87 0.60 -12.27 3.30
C ARG A 87 1.98 -12.90 3.45
N ARG A 88 2.98 -12.35 2.76
CA ARG A 88 4.36 -12.74 2.95
C ARG A 88 4.70 -12.28 4.36
N ASN A 89 4.50 -13.17 5.33
CA ASN A 89 5.18 -13.14 6.60
C ASN A 89 6.67 -13.22 6.28
N THR A 90 7.31 -12.09 6.02
CA THR A 90 8.75 -11.99 6.19
C THR A 90 8.98 -12.13 7.68
N ALA A 91 9.17 -13.37 8.13
CA ALA A 91 9.73 -13.66 9.43
C ALA A 91 10.94 -12.74 9.59
N ALA A 92 10.88 -11.87 10.59
CA ALA A 92 11.94 -10.93 10.90
C ALA A 92 13.27 -11.70 10.87
N ALA A 93 14.17 -11.30 9.98
CA ALA A 93 15.51 -11.87 9.92
C ALA A 93 16.11 -11.70 11.31
N LYS A 94 16.31 -12.85 11.99
CA LYS A 94 16.85 -12.95 13.33
C LYS A 94 18.13 -12.11 13.38
N ALA A 95 18.16 -11.08 14.22
CA ALA A 95 19.33 -10.24 14.40
C ALA A 95 20.55 -11.15 14.69
N PRO A 96 21.70 -10.96 14.02
CA PRO A 96 22.90 -11.71 14.37
C PRO A 96 23.29 -11.32 15.79
N ASN A 97 23.12 -12.28 16.69
CA ASN A 97 23.50 -12.16 18.09
C ASN A 97 25.00 -11.86 18.13
N LYS A 98 25.39 -10.64 18.54
CA LYS A 98 26.74 -10.40 19.03
C LYS A 98 26.86 -11.20 20.33
N ALA A 99 27.68 -12.24 20.31
CA ALA A 99 28.18 -12.86 21.53
C ALA A 99 29.70 -12.88 21.44
N ASP A 100 30.26 -12.37 22.53
CA ASP A 100 31.65 -12.13 22.90
C ASP A 100 32.54 -13.38 22.78
#